data_AF-A0AAX1LND9-F1
#
_entry.id   AF-A0AAX1LND9-F1
#
_cell.length_a   1.000
_cell.length_b   1.000
_cell.length_c   1.000
_cell.angle_alpha   90.00
_cell.angle_beta   90.00
_cell.angle_gamma   90.00
#
_symmetry.space_group_name_H-M   'P 1'
#
loop_
_entity.id
_entity.type
_entity.pdbx_description
1 polymer ?
#
loop_
_entity_poly.entity_id
_entity_poly.type
_entity_poly.pdbx_seq_one_letter_code
_entity_poly.pdbx_strand_id
1 'polypeptide(L)'
;MEEFAPTWLNYSSDGAELTAGSKRKHREYLAHLSHAFFWKYHLAGITTEDINRWLSNLDNFGGATPRKKTFHLLKAVYAKAVAEGAVDKSPVTMKAPAIPKSRQAQIPPATAEELQTIYAAMPNTTRISVWLGAILDLRIGEVVSLHVWLMAVVVISLAPAMHSIAADIVVMAIAIWAMTPSRR
;
A
#
# COMPACT_ATOMS: atom_id res chain seq x y z
N MET A 1 -28.63 0.97 3.51
CA MET A 1 -27.18 0.71 3.74
C MET A 1 -26.45 1.97 4.20
N GLU A 2 -26.86 3.13 3.68
CA GLU A 2 -26.32 4.47 3.94
C GLU A 2 -26.13 4.87 5.41
N GLU A 3 -27.04 4.47 6.31
CA GLU A 3 -26.95 4.82 7.74
C GLU A 3 -25.96 3.95 8.52
N PHE A 4 -25.75 2.70 8.08
CA PHE A 4 -24.98 1.71 8.81
C PHE A 4 -23.51 1.66 8.39
N ALA A 5 -23.22 1.79 7.08
CA ALA A 5 -21.87 1.63 6.56
C ALA A 5 -20.83 2.71 6.99
N PRO A 6 -21.17 4.01 7.10
CA PRO A 6 -20.18 5.05 7.40
C PRO A 6 -19.67 5.05 8.85
N THR A 7 -20.53 4.71 9.81
CA THR A 7 -20.23 4.76 11.25
C THR A 7 -19.09 3.84 11.65
N TRP A 8 -18.93 2.72 10.94
CA TRP A 8 -18.00 1.67 11.30
C TRP A 8 -16.69 1.69 10.49
N LEU A 9 -16.57 2.60 9.53
CA LEU A 9 -15.48 2.55 8.56
C LEU A 9 -14.13 3.08 9.09
N ASN A 10 -14.16 3.74 10.23
CA ASN A 10 -12.97 4.32 10.86
C ASN A 10 -12.28 3.36 11.82
N TYR A 11 -12.92 2.25 12.16
CA TYR A 11 -12.48 1.33 13.21
C TYR A 11 -12.16 -0.05 12.62
N SER A 12 -11.07 -0.65 13.11
CA SER A 12 -10.69 -2.03 12.84
C SER A 12 -11.66 -3.01 13.51
N SER A 13 -11.57 -4.30 13.17
CA SER A 13 -12.27 -5.38 13.87
C SER A 13 -12.02 -5.36 15.39
N ASP A 14 -10.85 -4.88 15.79
CA ASP A 14 -10.38 -4.86 17.18
C ASP A 14 -10.74 -3.53 17.88
N GLY A 15 -11.56 -2.68 17.26
CA GLY A 15 -11.96 -1.37 17.78
C GLY A 15 -10.89 -0.27 17.68
N ALA A 16 -9.66 -0.62 17.29
CA ALA A 16 -8.60 0.36 17.06
C ALA A 16 -8.90 1.23 15.83
N GLU A 17 -8.60 2.52 15.92
CA GLU A 17 -8.79 3.44 14.81
C GLU A 17 -7.80 3.15 13.67
N LEU A 18 -8.31 3.09 12.44
CA LEU A 18 -7.47 2.78 11.27
C LEU A 18 -6.46 3.89 10.99
N THR A 19 -5.25 3.51 10.55
CA THR A 19 -4.23 4.48 10.11
C THR A 19 -4.74 5.33 8.94
N ALA A 20 -4.22 6.55 8.81
CA ALA A 20 -4.67 7.51 7.78
C ALA A 20 -4.64 6.93 6.36
N GLY A 21 -3.60 6.15 6.03
CA GLY A 21 -3.48 5.47 4.73
C GLY A 21 -4.54 4.39 4.50
N SER A 22 -4.90 3.65 5.54
CA SER A 22 -5.95 2.62 5.48
C SER A 22 -7.33 3.24 5.34
N LYS A 23 -7.61 4.31 6.09
CA LYS A 23 -8.84 5.11 5.98
C LYS A 23 -9.05 5.67 4.57
N ARG A 24 -7.97 6.18 3.93
CA ARG A 24 -8.04 6.69 2.55
C ARG A 24 -8.55 5.63 1.56
N LYS A 25 -7.97 4.42 1.60
CA LYS A 25 -8.39 3.31 0.73
C LYS A 25 -9.80 2.80 1.06
N HIS A 26 -10.16 2.77 2.33
CA HIS A 26 -11.51 2.38 2.74
C HIS A 26 -12.56 3.38 2.23
N ARG A 27 -12.27 4.69 2.26
CA ARG A 27 -13.14 5.71 1.66
C ARG A 27 -13.29 5.55 0.15
N GLU A 28 -12.23 5.18 -0.55
CA GLU A 28 -12.27 4.88 -1.99
C GLU A 28 -13.22 3.70 -2.27
N TYR A 29 -13.10 2.60 -1.53
CA TYR A 29 -14.02 1.46 -1.70
C TYR A 29 -15.45 1.79 -1.28
N LEU A 30 -15.66 2.62 -0.26
CA LEU A 30 -16.98 3.15 0.05
C LEU A 30 -17.56 4.00 -1.06
N ALA A 31 -16.76 4.80 -1.75
CA ALA A 31 -17.25 5.58 -2.88
C ALA A 31 -17.77 4.66 -4.00
N HIS A 32 -17.05 3.57 -4.30
CA HIS A 32 -17.56 2.55 -5.22
C HIS A 32 -18.86 1.89 -4.73
N LEU A 33 -18.98 1.65 -3.42
CA LEU A 33 -20.19 1.06 -2.84
C LEU A 33 -21.37 2.04 -2.81
N SER A 34 -21.13 3.33 -2.58
CA SER A 34 -22.18 4.36 -2.53
C SER A 34 -22.81 4.63 -3.89
N HIS A 35 -22.08 4.34 -4.97
CA HIS A 35 -22.57 4.45 -6.34
C HIS A 35 -23.37 3.20 -6.77
N ALA A 36 -23.45 2.16 -5.93
CA ALA A 36 -24.26 0.99 -6.21
C ALA A 36 -25.76 1.36 -6.19
N PHE A 37 -26.53 0.80 -7.12
CA PHE A 37 -27.97 1.10 -7.24
C PHE A 37 -28.77 0.73 -5.98
N PHE A 38 -28.32 -0.26 -5.22
CA PHE A 38 -28.96 -0.71 -3.98
C PHE A 38 -28.50 0.04 -2.74
N TRP A 39 -27.64 1.06 -2.85
CA TRP A 39 -27.09 1.81 -1.70
C TRP A 39 -28.19 2.38 -0.78
N LYS A 40 -29.25 2.90 -1.42
CA LYS A 40 -30.41 3.51 -0.75
C LYS A 40 -31.41 2.47 -0.23
N TYR A 41 -31.22 1.18 -0.51
CA TYR A 41 -32.14 0.14 -0.06
C TYR A 41 -31.95 -0.15 1.42
N HIS A 42 -33.02 -0.64 2.05
CA HIS A 42 -32.95 -1.19 3.39
C HIS A 42 -32.03 -2.42 3.41
N LEU A 43 -31.25 -2.62 4.47
CA LEU A 43 -30.27 -3.71 4.56
C LEU A 43 -30.89 -5.09 4.32
N ALA A 44 -32.13 -5.30 4.81
CA ALA A 44 -32.89 -6.53 4.63
C ALA A 44 -33.53 -6.70 3.23
N GLY A 45 -33.63 -5.62 2.45
CA GLY A 45 -34.26 -5.65 1.11
C GLY A 45 -33.29 -5.99 -0.02
N ILE A 46 -32.00 -6.11 0.28
CA ILE A 46 -30.96 -6.39 -0.72
C ILE A 46 -30.83 -7.90 -0.89
N THR A 47 -31.02 -8.38 -2.11
CA THR A 47 -30.94 -9.80 -2.42
C THR A 47 -29.55 -10.21 -2.92
N THR A 48 -29.25 -11.51 -2.87
CA THR A 48 -28.04 -12.06 -3.50
C THR A 48 -27.98 -11.76 -5.00
N GLU A 49 -29.13 -11.71 -5.66
CA GLU A 49 -29.23 -11.43 -7.10
C GLU A 49 -28.84 -9.98 -7.43
N ASP A 50 -29.24 -9.02 -6.59
CA ASP A 50 -28.82 -7.62 -6.74
C ASP A 50 -27.30 -7.48 -6.64
N ILE A 51 -26.68 -8.22 -5.71
CA ILE A 51 -25.24 -8.22 -5.50
C ILE A 51 -24.53 -8.88 -6.70
N ASN A 52 -25.05 -9.99 -7.22
CA ASN A 52 -24.54 -10.64 -8.43
C ASN A 52 -24.58 -9.68 -9.63
N ARG A 53 -25.74 -9.02 -9.84
CA ARG A 53 -25.95 -8.06 -10.93
C ARG A 53 -25.02 -6.85 -10.81
N TRP A 54 -24.77 -6.38 -9.60
CA TRP A 54 -23.83 -5.29 -9.38
C TRP A 54 -22.37 -5.72 -9.59
N LEU A 55 -22.00 -6.93 -9.13
CA LEU A 55 -20.66 -7.49 -9.31
C LEU A 55 -20.36 -7.86 -10.75
N SER A 56 -21.35 -8.19 -11.57
CA SER A 56 -21.16 -8.53 -12.99
C SER A 56 -20.78 -7.32 -13.84
N ASN A 57 -21.21 -6.12 -13.44
CA ASN A 57 -20.82 -4.89 -14.09
C ASN A 57 -19.43 -4.43 -13.60
N LEU A 58 -18.41 -4.61 -14.47
CA LEU A 58 -17.01 -4.30 -14.18
C LEU A 58 -16.72 -2.80 -14.12
N ASP A 59 -17.53 -1.98 -14.79
CA ASP A 59 -17.33 -0.53 -14.87
C ASP A 59 -17.55 0.16 -13.51
N ASN A 60 -18.26 -0.51 -12.60
CA ASN A 60 -18.52 -0.02 -11.24
C ASN A 60 -17.26 0.15 -10.38
N PHE A 61 -16.15 -0.52 -10.70
CA PHE A 61 -15.01 -0.67 -9.79
C PHE A 61 -13.71 -0.07 -10.32
N GLY A 62 -13.61 0.30 -11.59
CA GLY A 62 -12.36 0.82 -12.18
C GLY A 62 -11.18 -0.16 -12.15
N GLY A 63 -11.42 -1.45 -11.86
CA GLY A 63 -10.40 -2.50 -11.84
C GLY A 63 -10.74 -3.73 -10.99
N ALA A 64 -9.95 -4.80 -11.17
CA ALA A 64 -10.16 -6.07 -10.46
C ALA A 64 -9.85 -5.99 -8.95
N THR A 65 -8.86 -5.19 -8.55
CA THR A 65 -8.48 -5.03 -7.14
C THR A 65 -9.54 -4.27 -6.34
N PRO A 66 -10.01 -3.07 -6.78
CA PRO A 66 -11.14 -2.41 -6.12
C PRO A 66 -12.38 -3.31 -6.06
N ARG A 67 -12.72 -4.03 -7.14
CA ARG A 67 -13.86 -4.97 -7.15
C ARG A 67 -13.83 -5.97 -6.01
N LYS A 68 -12.71 -6.67 -5.81
CA LYS A 68 -12.58 -7.63 -4.70
C LYS A 68 -12.62 -6.93 -3.33
N LYS A 69 -11.97 -5.78 -3.20
CA LYS A 69 -11.88 -5.06 -1.92
C LYS A 69 -13.23 -4.47 -1.51
N THR A 70 -13.98 -3.89 -2.43
CA THR A 70 -15.36 -3.43 -2.19
C THR A 70 -16.27 -4.60 -1.86
N PHE A 71 -16.11 -5.78 -2.51
CA PHE A 71 -16.84 -6.99 -2.14
C PHE A 71 -16.53 -7.46 -0.70
N HIS A 72 -15.25 -7.45 -0.30
CA HIS A 72 -14.88 -7.77 1.09
C HIS A 72 -15.45 -6.76 2.08
N LEU A 73 -15.48 -5.48 1.73
CA LEU A 73 -16.08 -4.43 2.54
C LEU A 73 -17.57 -4.70 2.74
N LEU A 74 -18.31 -4.98 1.66
CA LEU A 74 -19.72 -5.33 1.72
C LEU A 74 -19.97 -6.56 2.60
N LYS A 75 -19.14 -7.60 2.46
CA LYS A 75 -19.22 -8.81 3.28
C LYS A 75 -19.01 -8.50 4.77
N ALA A 76 -18.04 -7.64 5.09
CA ALA A 76 -17.76 -7.24 6.48
C ALA A 76 -18.92 -6.43 7.08
N VAL A 77 -19.50 -5.49 6.31
CA VAL A 77 -20.68 -4.73 6.71
C VAL A 77 -21.85 -5.66 7.05
N TYR A 78 -22.14 -6.64 6.18
CA TYR A 78 -23.21 -7.60 6.44
C TYR A 78 -22.91 -8.57 7.59
N ALA A 79 -21.67 -9.05 7.73
CA ALA A 79 -21.30 -9.90 8.85
C ALA A 79 -21.56 -9.20 10.20
N LYS A 80 -21.28 -7.89 10.26
CA LYS A 80 -21.56 -7.08 11.44
C LYS A 80 -23.03 -6.76 11.62
N ALA A 81 -23.76 -6.47 10.53
CA ALA A 81 -25.22 -6.28 10.58
C ALA A 81 -25.94 -7.52 11.11
N VAL A 82 -25.47 -8.73 10.79
CA VAL A 82 -25.98 -9.98 11.38
C VAL A 82 -25.61 -10.07 12.87
N ALA A 83 -24.38 -9.73 13.25
CA ALA A 83 -23.96 -9.76 14.66
C ALA A 83 -24.74 -8.78 15.55
N GLU A 84 -25.15 -7.63 15.01
CA GLU A 84 -25.98 -6.63 15.71
C GLU A 84 -27.49 -6.92 15.59
N GLY A 85 -27.89 -7.97 14.87
CA GLY A 85 -29.30 -8.36 14.69
C GLY A 85 -30.10 -7.47 13.74
N ALA A 86 -29.44 -6.60 12.97
CA ALA A 86 -30.10 -5.73 11.98
C ALA A 86 -30.60 -6.50 10.75
N VAL A 87 -30.03 -7.67 10.47
CA VAL A 87 -30.44 -8.57 9.38
C VAL A 87 -30.27 -10.03 9.83
N ASP A 88 -31.23 -10.89 9.52
CA ASP A 88 -31.19 -12.30 9.91
C ASP A 88 -30.07 -13.09 9.21
N LYS A 89 -29.80 -12.76 7.94
CA LYS A 89 -28.83 -13.47 7.10
C LYS A 89 -28.12 -12.53 6.13
N SER A 90 -26.81 -12.73 5.97
CA SER A 90 -26.03 -12.03 4.95
C SER A 90 -26.41 -12.51 3.53
N PRO A 91 -26.77 -11.61 2.60
CA PRO A 91 -26.96 -11.92 1.18
C PRO A 91 -25.63 -12.14 0.44
N VAL A 92 -24.49 -11.86 1.08
CA VAL A 92 -23.14 -12.03 0.50
C VAL A 92 -22.64 -13.46 0.72
N THR A 93 -23.24 -14.43 0.02
CA THR A 93 -22.90 -15.87 0.16
C THR A 93 -21.84 -16.35 -0.83
N MET A 94 -21.65 -15.60 -1.92
CA MET A 94 -20.74 -15.96 -3.02
C MET A 94 -19.25 -15.84 -2.67
N LYS A 95 -18.41 -16.52 -3.46
CA LYS A 95 -16.95 -16.41 -3.34
C LYS A 95 -16.46 -15.07 -3.87
N ALA A 96 -15.41 -14.55 -3.25
CA ALA A 96 -14.80 -13.28 -3.66
C ALA A 96 -14.30 -13.35 -5.12
N PRO A 97 -14.47 -12.29 -5.91
CA PRO A 97 -13.96 -12.22 -7.27
C PRO A 97 -12.46 -12.53 -7.33
N ALA A 98 -12.04 -13.33 -8.31
CA ALA A 98 -10.64 -13.61 -8.54
C ALA A 98 -9.93 -12.33 -9.03
N ILE A 99 -8.74 -12.08 -8.49
CA ILE A 99 -7.87 -11.01 -8.97
C ILE A 99 -6.85 -11.66 -9.93
N PRO A 100 -6.67 -11.14 -11.14
CA PRO A 100 -5.60 -11.59 -12.03
C PRO A 100 -4.24 -11.39 -11.38
N LYS A 101 -3.27 -12.26 -11.66
CA LYS A 101 -1.92 -12.16 -11.06
C LYS A 101 -1.35 -10.75 -11.28
N SER A 102 -0.81 -10.16 -10.21
CA SER A 102 -0.24 -8.81 -10.26
C SER A 102 0.85 -8.76 -11.32
N ARG A 103 0.82 -7.76 -12.20
CA ARG A 103 1.90 -7.47 -13.16
C ARG A 103 3.21 -7.14 -12.43
N GLN A 104 3.13 -6.59 -11.21
CA GLN A 104 4.29 -6.30 -10.38
C GLN A 104 5.05 -7.56 -9.97
N ALA A 105 4.36 -8.68 -9.80
CA ALA A 105 5.00 -9.97 -9.49
C ALA A 105 5.74 -10.59 -10.69
N GLN A 106 5.61 -9.98 -11.87
CA GLN A 106 6.28 -10.42 -13.11
C GLN A 106 7.51 -9.55 -13.43
N ILE A 107 7.81 -8.53 -12.60
CA ILE A 107 8.99 -7.69 -12.79
C ILE A 107 10.20 -8.53 -12.35
N PRO A 108 11.15 -8.83 -13.26
CA PRO A 108 12.35 -9.55 -12.91
C PRO A 108 13.21 -8.71 -11.94
N PRO A 109 13.97 -9.34 -11.04
CA PRO A 109 14.91 -8.63 -10.19
C PRO A 109 15.96 -7.91 -11.05
N ALA A 110 16.28 -6.67 -10.69
CA ALA A 110 17.26 -5.87 -11.41
C ALA A 110 18.67 -6.49 -11.30
N THR A 111 19.40 -6.51 -12.41
CA THR A 111 20.80 -6.95 -12.45
C THR A 111 21.73 -5.86 -11.94
N ALA A 112 22.95 -6.24 -11.53
CA ALA A 112 23.94 -5.30 -11.01
C ALA A 112 24.32 -4.20 -12.02
N GLU A 113 24.34 -4.53 -13.32
CA GLU A 113 24.67 -3.59 -14.41
C GLU A 113 23.54 -2.57 -14.63
N GLU A 114 22.29 -3.01 -14.55
CA GLU A 114 21.11 -2.13 -14.59
C GLU A 114 21.09 -1.19 -13.38
N LEU A 115 21.43 -1.69 -12.19
CA LEU A 115 21.53 -0.87 -10.97
C LEU A 115 22.63 0.20 -11.10
N GLN A 116 23.79 -0.14 -11.65
CA GLN A 116 24.87 0.82 -11.89
C GLN A 116 24.46 1.89 -12.91
N THR A 117 23.71 1.50 -13.95
CA THR A 117 23.17 2.43 -14.95
C THR A 117 22.17 3.41 -14.34
N ILE A 118 21.26 2.92 -13.50
CA ILE A 118 20.30 3.75 -12.76
C ILE A 118 21.02 4.69 -11.78
N TYR A 119 22.05 4.18 -11.09
CA TYR A 119 22.87 4.98 -10.18
C TYR A 119 23.57 6.13 -10.91
N ALA A 120 24.15 5.88 -12.08
CA ALA A 120 24.83 6.90 -12.88
C ALA A 120 23.86 7.96 -13.46
N ALA A 121 22.61 7.59 -13.74
CA ALA A 121 21.58 8.49 -14.23
C ALA A 121 20.90 9.33 -13.12
N MET A 122 21.09 8.96 -11.84
CA MET A 122 20.48 9.64 -10.70
C MET A 122 21.24 10.91 -10.28
N PRO A 123 20.53 11.95 -9.80
CA PRO A 123 21.16 13.10 -9.16
C PRO A 123 22.06 12.72 -7.98
N ASN A 124 23.15 13.49 -7.76
CA ASN A 124 24.15 13.20 -6.72
C ASN A 124 23.57 13.08 -5.30
N THR A 125 22.46 13.77 -5.01
CA THR A 125 21.80 13.76 -3.71
C THR A 125 21.00 12.49 -3.44
N THR A 126 20.53 11.79 -4.48
CA THR A 126 19.65 10.62 -4.35
C THR A 126 20.28 9.33 -4.85
N ARG A 127 21.37 9.37 -5.61
CA ARG A 127 22.00 8.17 -6.19
C ARG A 127 22.31 7.05 -5.17
N ILE A 128 22.68 7.40 -3.93
CA ILE A 128 22.99 6.39 -2.88
C ILE A 128 21.76 5.57 -2.45
N SER A 129 20.55 6.10 -2.65
CA SER A 129 19.31 5.42 -2.30
C SER A 129 19.10 4.15 -3.13
N VAL A 130 19.68 4.08 -4.33
CA VAL A 130 19.62 2.91 -5.22
C VAL A 130 20.36 1.72 -4.58
N TRP A 131 21.58 1.94 -4.09
CA TRP A 131 22.38 0.91 -3.42
C TRP A 131 21.79 0.50 -2.08
N LEU A 132 21.27 1.46 -1.31
CA LEU A 132 20.61 1.15 -0.04
C LEU A 132 19.36 0.31 -0.24
N GLY A 133 18.54 0.62 -1.24
CA GLY A 133 17.38 -0.19 -1.61
C GLY A 133 17.77 -1.59 -2.07
N ALA A 134 18.85 -1.73 -2.86
CA ALA A 134 19.29 -3.02 -3.38
C ALA A 134 19.92 -3.94 -2.32
N ILE A 135 20.64 -3.38 -1.34
CA ILE A 135 21.36 -4.17 -0.32
C ILE A 135 20.46 -4.52 0.88
N LEU A 136 19.61 -3.58 1.30
CA LEU A 136 18.79 -3.73 2.51
C LEU A 136 17.34 -4.14 2.22
N ASP A 137 16.97 -4.29 0.94
CA ASP A 137 15.62 -4.60 0.46
C ASP A 137 14.55 -3.65 1.05
N LEU A 138 14.91 -2.37 1.20
CA LEU A 138 14.05 -1.36 1.80
C LEU A 138 12.94 -0.94 0.85
N ARG A 139 11.73 -0.76 1.39
CA ARG A 139 10.65 -0.13 0.62
C ARG A 139 10.95 1.34 0.40
N ILE A 140 10.51 1.90 -0.72
CA ILE A 140 10.74 3.32 -1.06
C ILE A 140 10.33 4.28 0.07
N GLY A 141 9.24 3.99 0.79
CA GLY A 141 8.81 4.80 1.94
C GLY A 141 9.77 4.76 3.12
N GLU A 142 10.48 3.66 3.31
CA GLU A 142 11.51 3.49 4.35
C GLU A 142 12.80 4.22 3.96
N VAL A 143 13.18 4.12 2.69
CA VAL A 143 14.34 4.85 2.12
C VAL A 143 14.16 6.36 2.26
N VAL A 144 12.96 6.88 1.99
CA VAL A 144 12.65 8.32 2.10
C VAL A 144 12.51 8.78 3.56
N SER A 145 12.15 7.88 4.48
CA SER A 145 12.01 8.19 5.91
C SER A 145 13.31 8.04 6.69
N LEU A 146 14.41 7.64 6.02
CA LEU A 146 15.70 7.46 6.67
C LEU A 146 16.27 8.81 7.09
N HIS A 147 16.57 8.93 8.38
CA HIS A 147 17.17 10.14 8.93
C HIS A 147 18.67 10.16 8.64
N VAL A 148 19.23 11.36 8.45
CA VAL A 148 20.65 11.60 8.10
C VAL A 148 21.62 10.88 9.04
N TRP A 149 21.28 10.76 10.32
CA TRP A 149 22.13 10.05 11.29
C TRP A 149 22.14 8.53 11.09
N LEU A 150 21.00 7.97 10.72
CA LEU A 150 20.84 6.53 10.47
C LEU A 150 21.53 6.12 9.16
N MET A 151 21.53 7.02 8.17
CA MET A 151 22.34 6.91 6.95
C MET A 151 23.84 6.82 7.28
N ALA A 152 24.34 7.69 8.16
CA ALA A 152 25.75 7.68 8.57
C ALA A 152 26.14 6.37 9.26
N VAL A 153 25.31 5.86 10.18
CA VAL A 153 25.57 4.59 10.88
C VAL A 153 25.59 3.41 9.90
N VAL A 154 24.61 3.32 9.00
CA VAL A 154 24.55 2.24 8.01
C VAL A 154 25.78 2.24 7.10
N VAL A 155 26.22 3.41 6.64
CA VAL A 155 27.43 3.55 5.82
C VAL A 155 28.68 3.15 6.59
N ILE A 156 28.83 3.57 7.85
CA ILE A 156 29.97 3.20 8.69
C ILE A 156 30.01 1.68 8.95
N SER A 157 28.86 1.06 9.18
CA SER A 157 28.77 -0.38 9.47
C SER A 157 28.93 -1.26 8.23
N LEU A 158 28.55 -0.80 7.03
CA LEU A 158 28.73 -1.56 5.77
C LEU A 158 30.06 -1.29 5.06
N ALA A 159 30.79 -0.23 5.41
CA ALA A 159 32.11 0.06 4.84
C ALA A 159 33.10 -1.13 4.87
N PRO A 160 33.15 -1.98 5.91
CA PRO A 160 34.04 -3.16 5.91
C PRO A 160 33.56 -4.31 5.01
N ALA A 161 32.29 -4.32 4.61
CA ALA A 161 31.68 -5.40 3.83
C ALA A 161 31.55 -5.08 2.32
N MET A 162 31.67 -3.81 1.93
CA MET A 162 31.69 -3.37 0.54
C MET A 162 33.13 -3.41 -0.02
N HIS A 163 33.33 -4.06 -1.18
CA HIS A 163 34.63 -4.19 -1.87
C HIS A 163 35.47 -2.89 -1.81
N SER A 164 36.78 -3.05 -1.53
CA SER A 164 37.78 -2.00 -1.23
C SER A 164 37.63 -0.68 -1.99
N ILE A 165 37.20 -0.69 -3.26
CA ILE A 165 37.12 0.50 -4.10
C ILE A 165 35.96 1.44 -3.68
N ALA A 166 34.85 0.89 -3.18
CA ALA A 166 33.70 1.71 -2.74
C ALA A 166 33.92 2.32 -1.35
N ALA A 167 34.65 1.62 -0.48
CA ALA A 167 34.99 2.10 0.85
C ALA A 167 35.85 3.38 0.78
N ASP A 168 36.85 3.42 -0.10
CA ASP A 168 37.72 4.59 -0.27
C ASP A 168 36.96 5.81 -0.80
N ILE A 169 36.07 5.65 -1.78
CA ILE A 169 35.28 6.76 -2.35
C ILE A 169 34.30 7.33 -1.31
N VAL A 170 33.71 6.47 -0.48
CA VAL A 170 32.72 6.87 0.54
C VAL A 170 33.38 7.50 1.77
N VAL A 171 34.49 6.94 2.25
CA VAL A 171 35.29 7.55 3.33
C VAL A 171 35.86 8.90 2.87
N MET A 172 36.33 9.00 1.63
CA MET A 172 36.82 10.26 1.07
C MET A 172 35.69 11.28 0.89
N ALA A 173 34.48 10.87 0.48
CA ALA A 173 33.32 11.76 0.38
C ALA A 173 32.86 12.28 1.76
N ILE A 174 32.89 11.44 2.80
CA ILE A 174 32.57 11.82 4.19
C ILE A 174 33.65 12.75 4.75
N ALA A 175 34.93 12.48 4.47
CA ALA A 175 36.03 13.32 4.88
C ALA A 175 35.96 14.71 4.22
N ILE A 176 35.63 14.77 2.92
CA ILE A 176 35.41 16.03 2.18
C ILE A 176 34.19 16.79 2.75
N TRP A 177 33.10 16.09 3.06
CA TRP A 177 31.91 16.71 3.66
C TRP A 177 32.17 17.23 5.08
N ALA A 178 32.88 16.47 5.92
CA ALA A 178 33.25 16.87 7.28
C ALA A 178 34.31 18.00 7.31
N MET A 179 35.17 18.09 6.28
CA MET A 179 36.15 19.17 6.13
C MET A 179 35.59 20.43 5.45
N THR A 180 34.39 20.38 4.89
CA THR A 180 33.75 21.57 4.31
C THR A 180 33.18 22.43 5.44
N PRO A 181 33.75 23.61 5.75
CA PRO A 181 33.23 24.43 6.83
C PRO A 181 31.84 24.92 6.43
N SER A 182 30.87 24.75 7.34
CA SER A 182 29.51 25.24 7.12
C SER A 182 29.55 26.74 6.80
N ARG A 183 29.35 27.10 5.54
CA ARG A 183 29.01 28.48 5.21
C ARG A 183 27.57 28.69 5.70
N ARG A 184 27.47 29.48 6.77
CA ARG A 184 26.25 30.20 7.14
C ARG A 184 25.68 30.95 5.95
#